data_AF-A0A930ITV4-F1
#
_entry.id   AF-A0A930ITV4-F1
#
_cell.length_a   1.000
_cell.length_b   1.000
_cell.length_c   1.000
_cell.angle_alpha   90.00
_cell.angle_beta   90.00
_cell.angle_gamma   90.00
#
_symmetry.space_group_name_H-M   'P 1'
#
loop_
_entity.id
_entity.type
_entity.pdbx_description
1 polymer ?
#
loop_
_entity_poly.entity_id
_entity_poly.type
_entity_poly.pdbx_seq_one_letter_code
_entity_poly.pdbx_strand_id
1 'polypeptide(L)'
;MSYSDDDIQFLGGAEFKPSQLTDKQQPASRRWWIGVVALAFIALSTATFYFWQKANSRTLAFDYPLSRTSTEIIRDLEKMPTDSLQGVTMKVDSLYGVSMRLYELHGLTPTLSRTAPSDSDSTVCLVTHGWDFYWDENHQYKYIGDFIYHGKEYASNHNKAGFVAIVGDKWQIGIGQDDSIKEYIKAHNGSMFRQFALVSAGQICEEQFALKGKVTRCALARKAGSTTIWYVETIHKESLYDFAQALADYGFTDAVYLTGGNNGNTFYRTPSDSICGVADWKGYADNLLIFKKQ
;
A
#
# COMPACT_ATOMS: atom_id res chain seq x y z
N MET A 1 50.47 66.00 -45.02
CA MET A 1 49.79 67.00 -44.16
C MET A 1 48.35 66.58 -44.04
N SER A 2 47.95 66.28 -42.80
CA SER A 2 46.57 66.03 -42.39
C SER A 2 45.78 67.34 -42.47
N TYR A 3 44.61 67.33 -43.11
CA TYR A 3 43.63 68.38 -42.95
C TYR A 3 42.31 67.76 -42.48
N SER A 4 41.85 68.33 -41.36
CA SER A 4 40.53 68.17 -40.76
C SER A 4 39.54 68.96 -41.60
N ASP A 5 38.49 68.33 -42.11
CA ASP A 5 37.35 69.02 -42.73
C ASP A 5 36.26 69.20 -41.68
N ASP A 6 36.50 70.14 -40.76
CA ASP A 6 35.44 70.90 -40.12
C ASP A 6 35.10 72.06 -41.07
N ASP A 7 33.93 71.97 -41.72
CA ASP A 7 33.03 73.11 -42.01
C ASP A 7 31.99 72.71 -43.07
N ILE A 8 30.72 72.53 -42.66
CA ILE A 8 29.58 72.83 -43.54
C ILE A 8 28.63 73.75 -42.77
N GLN A 9 28.56 74.98 -43.27
CA GLN A 9 27.73 76.07 -42.79
C GLN A 9 26.26 75.89 -43.15
N PHE A 10 25.43 76.43 -42.26
CA PHE A 10 23.98 76.37 -42.24
C PHE A 10 23.31 77.19 -43.35
N LEU A 11 22.25 76.63 -43.94
CA LEU A 11 21.13 77.40 -44.48
C LEU A 11 19.84 76.85 -43.87
N GLY A 12 19.17 77.70 -43.08
CA GLY A 12 17.94 77.37 -42.41
C GLY A 12 16.70 77.43 -43.30
N GLY A 13 15.64 76.80 -42.82
CA GLY A 13 14.26 77.24 -43.02
C GLY A 13 13.45 76.45 -44.04
N ALA A 14 12.74 75.42 -43.56
CA ALA A 14 11.26 75.37 -43.57
C ALA A 14 10.79 74.02 -43.00
N GLU A 15 9.92 74.09 -41.99
CA GLU A 15 9.24 72.94 -41.38
C GLU A 15 8.39 72.16 -42.39
N PHE A 16 8.43 70.83 -42.32
CA PHE A 16 7.37 69.99 -42.87
C PHE A 16 6.99 68.87 -41.87
N LYS A 17 5.71 68.85 -41.51
CA LYS A 17 5.02 67.87 -40.66
C LYS A 17 4.85 66.53 -41.38
N PRO A 18 4.73 65.40 -40.65
CA PRO A 18 4.83 64.07 -41.24
C PRO A 18 3.55 63.69 -42.00
N SER A 19 3.71 63.06 -43.16
CA SER A 19 2.67 62.25 -43.80
C SER A 19 3.17 60.81 -43.93
N GLN A 20 2.35 59.90 -43.43
CA GLN A 20 2.58 58.47 -43.41
C GLN A 20 2.18 57.78 -44.73
N LEU A 21 2.80 56.61 -44.94
CA LEU A 21 2.39 55.42 -45.74
C LEU A 21 2.47 55.60 -47.27
N THR A 22 3.03 54.69 -48.08
CA THR A 22 3.09 53.21 -48.06
C THR A 22 4.14 52.82 -49.15
N ASP A 23 4.91 51.72 -49.13
CA ASP A 23 4.39 50.38 -49.43
C ASP A 23 5.37 49.23 -49.03
N LYS A 24 4.76 48.26 -48.35
CA LYS A 24 5.02 46.80 -48.20
C LYS A 24 6.41 46.19 -48.39
N GLN A 25 6.93 45.67 -47.29
CA GLN A 25 7.23 44.23 -47.20
C GLN A 25 6.50 43.63 -45.99
N GLN A 26 5.53 42.74 -46.26
CA GLN A 26 4.84 41.95 -45.23
C GLN A 26 5.83 40.97 -44.58
N PRO A 27 6.07 41.01 -43.26
CA PRO A 27 6.58 39.83 -42.58
C PRO A 27 5.44 38.82 -42.48
N ALA A 28 5.58 37.69 -43.18
CA ALA A 28 4.71 36.54 -43.01
C ALA A 28 4.56 36.24 -41.51
N SER A 29 3.31 36.06 -41.09
CA SER A 29 2.89 36.22 -39.71
C SER A 29 3.65 35.30 -38.73
N ARG A 30 4.55 35.91 -37.95
CA ARG A 30 5.24 35.29 -36.79
C ARG A 30 4.27 34.60 -35.81
N ARG A 31 2.98 34.95 -35.87
CA ARG A 31 1.85 34.37 -35.12
C ARG A 31 1.52 32.92 -35.52
N TRP A 32 1.68 32.53 -36.78
CA TRP A 32 1.38 31.14 -37.20
C TRP A 32 2.44 30.17 -36.66
N TRP A 33 3.72 30.57 -36.71
CA TRP A 33 4.82 29.80 -36.12
C TRP A 33 4.67 29.63 -34.60
N ILE A 34 4.21 30.65 -33.88
CA ILE A 34 3.91 30.54 -32.44
C ILE A 34 2.82 29.49 -32.19
N GLY A 35 1.76 29.47 -33.01
CA GLY A 35 0.70 28.46 -32.93
C GLY A 35 1.19 27.05 -33.19
N VAL A 36 2.04 26.86 -34.21
CA VAL A 36 2.63 25.56 -34.56
C VAL A 36 3.56 25.05 -33.44
N VAL A 37 4.39 25.92 -32.88
CA VAL A 37 5.29 25.57 -31.76
C VAL A 37 4.48 25.23 -30.51
N ALA A 38 3.44 26.00 -30.18
CA ALA A 38 2.58 25.70 -29.03
C ALA A 38 1.87 24.33 -29.18
N LEU A 39 1.36 24.02 -30.38
CA LEU A 39 0.77 22.72 -30.68
C LEU A 39 1.78 21.57 -30.55
N ALA A 40 3.01 21.75 -31.03
CA ALA A 40 4.07 20.76 -30.89
C ALA A 40 4.43 20.51 -29.42
N PHE A 41 4.50 21.57 -28.59
CA PHE A 41 4.74 21.43 -27.15
C PHE A 41 3.60 20.70 -26.44
N ILE A 42 2.34 21.00 -26.77
CA ILE A 42 1.18 20.31 -26.18
C ILE A 42 1.18 18.83 -26.58
N ALA A 43 1.43 18.52 -27.87
CA ALA A 43 1.51 17.16 -28.38
C ALA A 43 2.66 16.37 -27.73
N LEU A 44 3.84 17.00 -27.56
CA LEU A 44 4.97 16.38 -26.88
C LEU A 44 4.68 16.15 -25.40
N SER A 45 4.08 17.13 -24.72
CA SER A 45 3.74 17.04 -23.30
C SER A 45 2.70 15.95 -23.03
N THR A 46 1.65 15.87 -23.86
CA THR A 46 0.64 14.82 -23.78
C THR A 46 1.20 13.45 -24.11
N ALA A 47 2.08 13.34 -25.12
CA ALA A 47 2.78 12.09 -25.41
C ALA A 47 3.68 11.66 -24.24
N THR A 48 4.48 12.57 -23.68
CA THR A 48 5.33 12.26 -22.51
C THR A 48 4.51 11.89 -21.29
N PHE A 49 3.38 12.57 -21.03
CA PHE A 49 2.48 12.22 -19.94
C PHE A 49 1.83 10.85 -20.16
N TYR A 50 1.37 10.57 -21.38
CA TYR A 50 0.80 9.27 -21.75
C TYR A 50 1.82 8.13 -21.62
N PHE A 51 3.05 8.32 -22.12
CA PHE A 51 4.11 7.30 -22.00
C PHE A 51 4.62 7.17 -20.57
N TRP A 52 4.68 8.25 -19.79
CA TRP A 52 5.00 8.21 -18.36
C TRP A 52 3.91 7.48 -17.58
N GLN A 53 2.63 7.80 -17.81
CA GLN A 53 1.50 7.11 -17.21
C GLN A 53 1.47 5.62 -17.61
N LYS A 54 1.76 5.30 -18.88
CA LYS A 54 1.82 3.92 -19.40
C LYS A 54 3.02 3.14 -18.85
N ALA A 55 4.17 3.78 -18.69
CA ALA A 55 5.35 3.17 -18.06
C ALA A 55 5.09 2.93 -16.56
N ASN A 56 4.52 3.92 -15.87
CA ASN A 56 4.19 3.84 -14.45
C ASN A 56 3.10 2.79 -14.17
N SER A 57 2.07 2.69 -15.03
CA SER A 57 1.03 1.65 -14.92
C SER A 57 1.53 0.25 -15.26
N ARG A 58 2.54 0.10 -16.11
CA ARG A 58 3.22 -1.19 -16.35
C ARG A 58 4.13 -1.61 -15.20
N THR A 59 4.74 -0.67 -14.49
CA THR A 59 5.53 -0.96 -13.28
C THR A 59 4.66 -1.16 -12.03
N LEU A 60 3.35 -0.93 -12.13
CA LEU A 60 2.37 -1.05 -11.05
C LEU A 60 1.33 -2.15 -11.33
N ALA A 61 1.46 -2.92 -12.40
CA ALA A 61 0.62 -4.09 -12.59
C ALA A 61 1.09 -5.19 -11.63
N PHE A 62 0.17 -5.74 -10.84
CA PHE A 62 0.49 -6.90 -10.02
C PHE A 62 0.67 -8.12 -10.92
N ASP A 63 1.93 -8.51 -11.15
CA ASP A 63 2.32 -9.52 -12.14
C ASP A 63 2.21 -10.98 -11.64
N TYR A 64 1.63 -11.19 -10.46
CA TYR A 64 1.44 -12.52 -9.88
C TYR A 64 0.01 -13.04 -10.07
N PRO A 65 -0.16 -14.36 -10.24
CA PRO A 65 -1.48 -14.97 -10.34
C PRO A 65 -2.29 -14.76 -9.05
N LEU A 66 -3.54 -14.34 -9.20
CA LEU A 66 -4.47 -14.21 -8.09
C LEU A 66 -5.11 -15.57 -7.78
N SER A 67 -5.10 -15.97 -6.50
CA SER A 67 -5.79 -17.20 -6.07
C SER A 67 -7.32 -17.04 -6.03
N ARG A 68 -7.78 -15.79 -5.84
CA ARG A 68 -9.18 -15.38 -5.79
C ARG A 68 -9.31 -13.98 -6.38
N THR A 69 -10.37 -13.79 -7.14
CA THR A 69 -10.81 -12.48 -7.63
C THR A 69 -11.42 -11.65 -6.49
N SER A 70 -11.50 -10.33 -6.66
CA SER A 70 -12.17 -9.44 -5.71
C SER A 70 -13.63 -9.83 -5.46
N THR A 71 -14.35 -10.32 -6.48
CA THR A 71 -15.73 -10.82 -6.32
C THR A 71 -15.79 -12.10 -5.45
N GLU A 72 -14.82 -13.01 -5.58
CA GLU A 72 -14.73 -14.19 -4.72
C GLU A 72 -14.40 -13.81 -3.29
N ILE A 73 -13.49 -12.86 -3.08
CA ILE A 73 -13.12 -12.39 -1.73
C ILE A 73 -14.30 -11.70 -1.05
N ILE A 74 -15.08 -10.87 -1.76
CA ILE A 74 -16.32 -10.27 -1.23
C ILE A 74 -17.31 -11.37 -0.84
N ARG A 75 -17.49 -12.38 -1.69
CA ARG A 75 -18.39 -13.50 -1.40
C ARG A 75 -17.94 -14.30 -0.17
N ASP A 76 -16.64 -14.56 -0.03
CA ASP A 76 -16.05 -15.24 1.13
C ASP A 76 -16.22 -14.41 2.40
N LEU A 77 -16.06 -13.09 2.29
CA LEU A 77 -16.27 -12.15 3.39
C LEU A 77 -17.73 -12.16 3.85
N GLU A 78 -18.70 -12.10 2.93
CA GLU A 78 -20.13 -12.13 3.24
C GLU A 78 -20.58 -13.45 3.86
N LYS A 79 -19.95 -14.56 3.42
CA LYS A 79 -20.27 -15.93 3.85
C LYS A 79 -19.33 -16.47 4.92
N MET A 80 -18.49 -15.62 5.53
CA MET A 80 -17.55 -16.06 6.54
C MET A 80 -18.31 -16.83 7.63
N PRO A 81 -17.96 -18.10 7.89
CA PRO A 81 -18.71 -18.92 8.82
C PRO A 81 -18.48 -18.44 10.25
N THR A 82 -19.52 -18.54 11.07
CA THR A 82 -19.36 -18.45 12.52
C THR A 82 -18.71 -19.74 13.00
N ASP A 83 -17.51 -19.62 13.58
CA ASP A 83 -16.85 -20.75 14.21
C ASP A 83 -17.36 -20.90 15.65
N SER A 84 -17.85 -22.09 15.99
CA SER A 84 -18.22 -22.41 17.37
C SER A 84 -17.00 -22.48 18.29
N LEU A 85 -15.84 -22.79 17.73
CA LEU A 85 -14.56 -22.71 18.44
C LEU A 85 -14.07 -21.27 18.36
N GLN A 86 -13.73 -20.69 19.51
CA GLN A 86 -13.19 -19.34 19.58
C GLN A 86 -11.84 -19.36 20.28
N GLY A 87 -10.80 -18.82 19.65
CA GLY A 87 -9.47 -18.74 20.22
C GLY A 87 -8.39 -19.09 19.21
N VAL A 88 -7.22 -19.45 19.72
CA VAL A 88 -6.04 -19.71 18.90
C VAL A 88 -5.45 -21.08 19.20
N THR A 89 -5.30 -21.90 18.15
CA THR A 89 -4.55 -23.16 18.22
C THR A 89 -3.16 -22.90 17.65
N MET A 90 -2.12 -23.05 18.47
CA MET A 90 -0.75 -22.79 18.07
C MET A 90 0.04 -24.09 17.92
N LYS A 91 0.79 -24.21 16.83
CA LYS A 91 1.82 -25.24 16.66
C LYS A 91 3.12 -24.65 16.15
N VAL A 92 4.19 -25.38 16.38
CA VAL A 92 5.53 -25.08 15.85
C VAL A 92 5.85 -26.07 14.75
N ASP A 93 6.40 -25.56 13.65
CA ASP A 93 6.94 -26.38 12.58
C ASP A 93 8.20 -25.73 11.99
N SER A 94 8.98 -26.49 11.23
CA SER A 94 10.18 -25.99 10.55
C SER A 94 10.27 -26.56 9.14
N LEU A 95 10.58 -25.69 8.18
CA LEU A 95 10.71 -26.05 6.78
C LEU A 95 11.97 -25.41 6.22
N TYR A 96 12.86 -26.23 5.65
CA TYR A 96 14.14 -25.79 5.07
C TYR A 96 14.96 -24.85 5.96
N GLY A 97 14.93 -25.05 7.28
CA GLY A 97 15.68 -24.24 8.26
C GLY A 97 14.95 -22.99 8.75
N VAL A 98 13.76 -22.68 8.24
CA VAL A 98 12.89 -21.62 8.76
C VAL A 98 11.89 -22.22 9.74
N SER A 99 12.10 -21.95 11.03
CA SER A 99 11.19 -22.37 12.09
C SER A 99 10.10 -21.32 12.32
N MET A 100 8.84 -21.76 12.33
CA MET A 100 7.66 -20.91 12.41
C MET A 100 6.73 -21.34 13.55
N ARG A 101 6.08 -20.36 14.17
CA ARG A 101 4.86 -20.58 14.97
C ARG A 101 3.66 -20.28 14.09
N LEU A 102 2.73 -21.23 14.06
CA LEU A 102 1.55 -21.24 13.21
C LEU A 102 0.33 -21.18 14.13
N TYR A 103 -0.35 -20.05 14.10
CA TYR A 103 -1.50 -19.74 14.94
C TYR A 103 -2.76 -19.82 14.10
N GLU A 104 -3.51 -20.91 14.24
CA GLU A 104 -4.82 -21.06 13.63
C GLU A 104 -5.83 -20.18 14.37
N LEU A 105 -6.49 -19.27 13.66
CA LEU A 105 -7.43 -18.31 14.25
C LEU A 105 -8.86 -18.83 14.10
N HIS A 106 -9.51 -19.15 15.22
CA HIS A 106 -10.85 -19.72 15.27
C HIS A 106 -11.85 -18.69 15.79
N GLY A 107 -12.87 -18.37 15.00
CA GLY A 107 -13.99 -17.52 15.43
C GLY A 107 -13.60 -16.13 15.94
N LEU A 108 -12.44 -15.62 15.50
CA LEU A 108 -11.93 -14.31 15.93
C LEU A 108 -12.24 -13.25 14.89
N THR A 109 -12.57 -12.04 15.35
CA THR A 109 -12.71 -10.85 14.52
C THR A 109 -11.55 -9.89 14.83
N PRO A 110 -10.76 -9.48 13.83
CA PRO A 110 -9.75 -8.44 14.00
C PRO A 110 -10.39 -7.06 14.11
N THR A 111 -9.77 -6.20 14.90
CA THR A 111 -10.03 -4.75 14.91
C THR A 111 -8.73 -3.98 14.76
N LEU A 112 -8.81 -2.80 14.15
CA LEU A 112 -7.67 -1.88 14.01
C LEU A 112 -7.66 -0.96 15.22
N SER A 113 -6.51 -0.84 15.90
CA SER A 113 -6.36 0.05 17.05
C SER A 113 -5.00 0.74 17.05
N ARG A 114 -5.01 2.02 17.44
CA ARG A 114 -3.81 2.80 17.74
C ARG A 114 -3.54 2.92 19.25
N THR A 115 -4.25 2.11 20.04
CA THR A 115 -4.10 2.05 21.49
C THR A 115 -4.12 0.58 21.93
N ALA A 116 -3.38 0.30 23.01
CA ALA A 116 -3.36 -1.01 23.60
C ALA A 116 -4.77 -1.40 24.11
N PRO A 117 -5.19 -2.67 23.96
CA PRO A 117 -6.39 -3.15 24.63
C PRO A 117 -6.23 -3.08 26.16
N SER A 118 -7.36 -3.01 26.87
CA SER A 118 -7.36 -3.12 28.33
C SER A 118 -6.83 -4.47 28.78
N ASP A 119 -6.04 -4.49 29.86
CA ASP A 119 -5.58 -5.74 30.49
C ASP A 119 -6.74 -6.59 31.02
N SER A 120 -7.90 -5.96 31.29
CA SER A 120 -9.11 -6.64 31.74
C SER A 120 -9.97 -7.18 30.59
N ASP A 121 -9.59 -6.95 29.33
CA ASP A 121 -10.38 -7.37 28.18
C ASP A 121 -10.21 -8.87 27.91
N SER A 122 -11.14 -9.66 28.42
CA SER A 122 -11.18 -11.12 28.25
C SER A 122 -11.62 -11.56 26.85
N THR A 123 -11.94 -10.64 25.94
CA THR A 123 -12.26 -10.97 24.54
C THR A 123 -11.01 -11.05 23.67
N VAL A 124 -9.90 -10.40 24.08
CA VAL A 124 -8.66 -10.29 23.27
C VAL A 124 -7.92 -11.63 23.22
N CYS A 125 -7.90 -12.26 22.04
CA CYS A 125 -7.30 -13.58 21.85
C CYS A 125 -5.93 -13.55 21.19
N LEU A 126 -5.58 -12.51 20.43
CA LEU A 126 -4.23 -12.30 19.88
C LEU A 126 -4.06 -10.82 19.55
N VAL A 127 -2.85 -10.30 19.76
CA VAL A 127 -2.49 -8.92 19.37
C VAL A 127 -1.20 -8.97 18.58
N THR A 128 -1.19 -8.28 17.45
CA THR A 128 -0.01 -8.15 16.59
C THR A 128 0.01 -6.75 15.96
N HIS A 129 1.12 -6.36 15.34
CA HIS A 129 1.18 -5.15 14.55
C HIS A 129 0.65 -5.41 13.14
N GLY A 130 -0.17 -4.50 12.62
CA GLY A 130 -0.90 -4.68 11.37
C GLY A 130 -0.27 -3.99 10.17
N TRP A 131 -0.35 -2.66 10.16
CA TRP A 131 -0.04 -1.81 9.02
C TRP A 131 1.22 -0.98 9.23
N ASP A 132 1.83 -0.54 8.14
CA ASP A 132 2.98 0.36 8.20
C ASP A 132 2.55 1.82 8.25
N PHE A 133 3.36 2.62 8.94
CA PHE A 133 3.14 4.05 9.12
C PHE A 133 4.48 4.77 9.21
N TYR A 134 4.42 6.09 9.13
CA TYR A 134 5.54 6.96 9.47
C TYR A 134 5.03 8.24 10.13
N TRP A 135 5.92 8.92 10.83
CA TRP A 135 5.69 10.28 11.30
C TRP A 135 6.32 11.24 10.29
N ASP A 136 5.54 12.18 9.77
CA ASP A 136 6.09 13.21 8.89
C ASP A 136 6.93 14.23 9.69
N GLU A 137 7.52 15.20 8.99
CA GLU A 137 8.36 16.25 9.59
C GLU A 137 7.63 17.07 10.66
N ASN A 138 6.29 17.14 10.58
CA ASN A 138 5.42 17.83 11.54
C ASN A 138 4.94 16.90 12.66
N HIS A 139 5.53 15.70 12.80
CA HIS A 139 5.12 14.66 13.74
C HIS A 139 3.65 14.27 13.59
N GLN A 140 3.11 14.32 12.37
CA GLN A 140 1.79 13.78 12.06
C GLN A 140 1.90 12.33 11.62
N TYR A 141 1.02 11.50 12.15
CA TYR A 141 0.92 10.09 11.78
C TYR A 141 0.38 9.95 10.35
N LYS A 142 1.10 9.23 9.51
CA LYS A 142 0.71 8.92 8.12
C LYS A 142 0.69 7.42 7.89
N TYR A 143 -0.36 6.93 7.25
CA TYR A 143 -0.51 5.53 6.88
C TYR A 143 0.20 5.25 5.55
N ILE A 144 0.75 4.03 5.41
CA ILE A 144 1.40 3.59 4.17
C ILE A 144 0.56 2.48 3.52
N GLY A 145 0.11 2.73 2.28
CA GLY A 145 -0.88 1.89 1.59
C GLY A 145 -2.30 2.40 1.81
N ASP A 146 -3.28 1.82 1.13
CA ASP A 146 -4.69 2.10 1.44
C ASP A 146 -4.97 1.83 2.91
N PHE A 147 -5.66 2.77 3.56
CA PHE A 147 -6.11 2.63 4.94
C PHE A 147 -7.52 3.20 5.08
N ILE A 148 -8.46 2.33 5.41
CA ILE A 148 -9.87 2.66 5.65
C ILE A 148 -10.20 2.25 7.08
N TYR A 149 -10.86 3.13 7.81
CA TYR A 149 -11.36 2.83 9.14
C TYR A 149 -12.80 3.33 9.29
N HIS A 150 -13.72 2.40 9.52
CA HIS A 150 -15.16 2.64 9.60
C HIS A 150 -15.68 3.47 8.42
N GLY A 151 -15.48 2.95 7.20
CA GLY A 151 -15.92 3.57 5.95
C GLY A 151 -15.15 4.82 5.51
N LYS A 152 -14.35 5.42 6.40
CA LYS A 152 -13.55 6.61 6.10
C LYS A 152 -12.16 6.24 5.58
N GLU A 153 -11.82 6.78 4.42
CA GLU A 153 -10.49 6.64 3.83
C GLU A 153 -9.51 7.65 4.45
N TYR A 154 -8.38 7.16 4.96
CA TYR A 154 -7.30 7.96 5.56
C TYR A 154 -6.05 8.02 4.69
N ALA A 155 -5.84 7.02 3.84
CA ALA A 155 -4.77 6.96 2.86
C ALA A 155 -5.20 6.15 1.64
N SER A 156 -4.65 6.51 0.48
CA SER A 156 -4.88 5.86 -0.81
C SER A 156 -3.53 5.63 -1.50
N ASN A 157 -3.07 4.38 -1.55
CA ASN A 157 -1.84 3.97 -2.22
C ASN A 157 -1.88 2.46 -2.51
N HIS A 158 -1.72 2.11 -3.78
CA HIS A 158 -1.83 0.74 -4.31
C HIS A 158 -0.48 0.02 -4.46
N ASN A 159 0.64 0.59 -4.01
CA ASN A 159 1.97 -0.03 -4.15
C ASN A 159 2.08 -1.41 -3.47
N LYS A 160 1.20 -1.69 -2.50
CA LYS A 160 1.15 -2.93 -1.74
C LYS A 160 -0.08 -3.76 -2.12
N ALA A 161 0.14 -4.97 -2.62
CA ALA A 161 -0.94 -5.78 -3.18
C ALA A 161 -1.70 -6.62 -2.14
N GLY A 162 -1.11 -6.94 -1.00
CA GLY A 162 -1.79 -7.66 0.07
C GLY A 162 -2.73 -6.74 0.86
N PHE A 163 -3.82 -7.28 1.37
CA PHE A 163 -4.75 -6.52 2.21
C PHE A 163 -5.47 -7.38 3.24
N VAL A 164 -5.95 -6.71 4.28
CA VAL A 164 -6.91 -7.24 5.26
C VAL A 164 -8.17 -6.41 5.16
N ALA A 165 -9.32 -7.06 5.05
CA ALA A 165 -10.63 -6.44 4.84
C ALA A 165 -11.59 -6.91 5.94
N ILE A 166 -12.28 -5.98 6.59
CA ILE A 166 -13.09 -6.22 7.79
C ILE A 166 -14.44 -5.50 7.64
N VAL A 167 -15.55 -6.21 7.80
CA VAL A 167 -16.91 -5.65 7.79
C VAL A 167 -17.71 -6.28 8.92
N GLY A 168 -18.07 -5.48 9.91
CA GLY A 168 -18.73 -5.97 11.12
C GLY A 168 -17.87 -7.01 11.81
N ASP A 169 -18.39 -8.22 11.92
CA ASP A 169 -17.74 -9.35 12.55
C ASP A 169 -16.99 -10.29 11.58
N LYS A 170 -17.08 -10.00 10.28
CA LYS A 170 -16.49 -10.80 9.20
C LYS A 170 -15.24 -10.15 8.67
N TRP A 171 -14.28 -10.97 8.26
CA TRP A 171 -13.03 -10.48 7.69
C TRP A 171 -12.38 -11.48 6.74
N GLN A 172 -11.56 -10.98 5.83
CA GLN A 172 -10.77 -11.78 4.90
C GLN A 172 -9.41 -11.12 4.67
N ILE A 173 -8.43 -11.93 4.29
CA ILE A 173 -7.21 -11.45 3.64
C ILE A 173 -7.30 -11.71 2.14
N GLY A 174 -6.59 -10.89 1.36
CA GLY A 174 -6.51 -11.07 -0.07
C GLY A 174 -5.29 -10.41 -0.68
N ILE A 175 -5.07 -10.74 -1.94
CA ILE A 175 -4.02 -10.15 -2.78
C ILE A 175 -4.70 -9.55 -4.00
N GLY A 176 -4.30 -8.33 -4.40
CA GLY A 176 -4.81 -7.64 -5.57
C GLY A 176 -4.76 -6.14 -5.40
N GLN A 177 -4.61 -5.39 -6.48
CA GLN A 177 -4.48 -3.93 -6.47
C GLN A 177 -5.71 -3.17 -6.97
N ASP A 178 -6.74 -3.88 -7.44
CA ASP A 178 -7.97 -3.20 -7.86
C ASP A 178 -8.76 -2.65 -6.65
N ASP A 179 -9.59 -1.66 -6.94
CA ASP A 179 -10.33 -0.90 -5.93
C ASP A 179 -11.66 -1.55 -5.53
N SER A 180 -12.05 -2.70 -6.10
CA SER A 180 -13.38 -3.29 -5.86
C SER A 180 -13.59 -3.62 -4.37
N ILE A 181 -12.58 -4.19 -3.72
CA ILE A 181 -12.62 -4.45 -2.27
C ILE A 181 -12.67 -3.13 -1.49
N LYS A 182 -11.82 -2.16 -1.85
CA LYS A 182 -11.75 -0.85 -1.20
C LYS A 182 -13.12 -0.16 -1.19
N GLU A 183 -13.78 -0.11 -2.33
CA GLU A 183 -15.11 0.49 -2.47
C GLU A 183 -16.19 -0.30 -1.75
N TYR A 184 -16.13 -1.64 -1.76
CA TYR A 184 -17.03 -2.47 -0.96
C TYR A 184 -16.89 -2.16 0.55
N ILE A 185 -15.67 -2.07 1.06
CA ILE A 185 -15.40 -1.78 2.48
C ILE A 185 -15.93 -0.40 2.87
N LYS A 186 -15.73 0.61 2.02
CA LYS A 186 -16.26 1.97 2.23
C LYS A 186 -17.78 1.97 2.29
N ALA A 187 -18.44 1.29 1.35
CA ALA A 187 -19.90 1.21 1.28
C ALA A 187 -20.54 0.51 2.50
N HIS A 188 -19.82 -0.39 3.15
CA HIS A 188 -20.31 -1.17 4.29
C HIS A 188 -19.77 -0.69 5.64
N ASN A 189 -19.22 0.53 5.70
CA ASN A 189 -18.66 1.12 6.92
C ASN A 189 -17.59 0.22 7.59
N GLY A 190 -16.85 -0.53 6.78
CA GLY A 190 -15.83 -1.46 7.22
C GLY A 190 -14.46 -0.81 7.42
N SER A 191 -13.46 -1.66 7.68
CA SER A 191 -12.06 -1.26 7.84
C SER A 191 -11.16 -2.11 6.94
N MET A 192 -10.09 -1.52 6.44
CA MET A 192 -9.13 -2.19 5.56
C MET A 192 -7.75 -1.55 5.69
N PHE A 193 -6.70 -2.35 5.54
CA PHE A 193 -5.36 -1.82 5.30
C PHE A 193 -4.61 -2.68 4.27
N ARG A 194 -3.67 -2.05 3.56
CA ARG A 194 -2.76 -2.74 2.62
C ARG A 194 -1.40 -3.03 3.22
N GLN A 195 -0.83 -4.15 2.83
CA GLN A 195 0.51 -4.58 3.22
C GLN A 195 1.18 -5.41 2.11
N PHE A 196 2.49 -5.65 2.18
CA PHE A 196 3.19 -6.41 1.16
C PHE A 196 2.57 -7.80 0.97
N ALA A 197 2.31 -8.18 -0.28
CA ALA A 197 2.00 -9.56 -0.61
C ALA A 197 3.28 -10.39 -0.46
N LEU A 198 3.21 -11.52 0.25
CA LEU A 198 4.31 -12.46 0.38
C LEU A 198 4.11 -13.65 -0.55
N VAL A 199 2.89 -14.17 -0.62
CA VAL A 199 2.52 -15.31 -1.45
C VAL A 199 1.18 -15.01 -2.12
N SER A 200 1.08 -15.30 -3.42
CA SER A 200 -0.16 -15.22 -4.21
C SER A 200 -0.28 -16.46 -5.08
N ALA A 201 -1.42 -17.15 -4.98
CA ALA A 201 -1.67 -18.45 -5.63
C ALA A 201 -0.53 -19.47 -5.42
N GLY A 202 0.11 -19.46 -4.25
CA GLY A 202 1.22 -20.34 -3.90
C GLY A 202 2.59 -19.92 -4.47
N GLN A 203 2.67 -18.79 -5.19
CA GLN A 203 3.91 -18.21 -5.68
C GLN A 203 4.38 -17.07 -4.78
N ILE A 204 5.68 -16.99 -4.49
CA ILE A 204 6.24 -15.87 -3.74
C ILE A 204 6.23 -14.57 -4.57
N CYS A 205 5.87 -13.46 -3.93
CA CYS A 205 5.71 -12.16 -4.57
C CYS A 205 6.98 -11.29 -4.44
N GLU A 206 8.12 -11.76 -4.96
CA GLU A 206 9.43 -11.12 -4.79
C GLU A 206 9.49 -9.62 -5.12
N GLU A 207 8.75 -9.15 -6.13
CA GLU A 207 8.70 -7.73 -6.52
C GLU A 207 8.06 -6.84 -5.46
N GLN A 208 7.31 -7.42 -4.51
CA GLN A 208 6.76 -6.71 -3.35
C GLN A 208 7.79 -6.60 -2.20
N PHE A 209 8.97 -7.22 -2.29
CA PHE A 209 9.93 -7.28 -1.18
C PHE A 209 10.80 -6.03 -1.08
N ALA A 210 10.26 -4.99 -0.43
CA ALA A 210 10.99 -3.75 -0.14
C ALA A 210 11.90 -3.85 1.11
N LEU A 211 11.59 -4.75 2.05
CA LEU A 211 12.28 -4.83 3.34
C LEU A 211 13.56 -5.66 3.26
N LYS A 212 14.66 -5.12 3.80
CA LYS A 212 15.96 -5.80 3.88
C LYS A 212 16.27 -6.24 5.31
N GLY A 213 17.33 -7.03 5.46
CA GLY A 213 17.79 -7.55 6.75
C GLY A 213 16.98 -8.72 7.29
N LYS A 214 17.46 -9.29 8.41
CA LYS A 214 16.82 -10.38 9.13
C LYS A 214 16.16 -9.85 10.41
N VAL A 215 14.86 -10.08 10.55
CA VAL A 215 14.07 -9.75 11.75
C VAL A 215 13.03 -10.84 11.98
N THR A 216 12.37 -10.84 13.13
CA THR A 216 11.18 -11.68 13.31
C THR A 216 10.11 -11.24 12.31
N ARG A 217 9.66 -12.14 11.45
CA ARG A 217 8.68 -11.83 10.39
C ARG A 217 7.32 -12.34 10.80
N CYS A 218 6.28 -11.60 10.45
CA CYS A 218 4.89 -11.91 10.76
C CYS A 218 4.05 -11.86 9.49
N ALA A 219 3.03 -12.70 9.38
CA ALA A 219 2.09 -12.69 8.27
C ALA A 219 0.71 -13.19 8.70
N LEU A 220 -0.30 -12.82 7.92
CA LEU A 220 -1.56 -13.56 7.84
C LEU A 220 -1.53 -14.43 6.60
N ALA A 221 -1.90 -15.70 6.72
CA ALA A 221 -1.81 -16.66 5.65
C ALA A 221 -3.05 -17.55 5.55
N ARG A 222 -3.35 -18.02 4.33
CA ARG A 222 -4.51 -18.86 4.03
C ARG A 222 -4.12 -19.96 3.06
N LYS A 223 -4.67 -21.17 3.24
CA LYS A 223 -4.55 -22.28 2.29
C LYS A 223 -5.70 -22.27 1.28
N ALA A 224 -5.45 -22.79 0.08
CA ALA A 224 -6.49 -22.95 -0.94
C ALA A 224 -7.69 -23.76 -0.41
N GLY A 225 -8.90 -23.36 -0.77
CA GLY A 225 -10.14 -24.02 -0.35
C GLY A 225 -10.50 -23.89 1.14
N SER A 226 -9.67 -23.21 1.94
CA SER A 226 -9.91 -23.00 3.37
C SER A 226 -10.35 -21.56 3.64
N THR A 227 -11.31 -21.39 4.55
CA THR A 227 -11.67 -20.09 5.14
C THR A 227 -10.85 -19.78 6.40
N THR A 228 -10.14 -20.76 6.95
CA THR A 228 -9.25 -20.58 8.09
C THR A 228 -8.07 -19.70 7.71
N ILE A 229 -7.87 -18.64 8.49
CA ILE A 229 -6.74 -17.74 8.39
C ILE A 229 -5.79 -18.01 9.55
N TRP A 230 -4.50 -17.98 9.24
CA TRP A 230 -3.42 -18.24 10.18
C TRP A 230 -2.67 -16.94 10.42
N TYR A 231 -2.36 -16.64 11.68
CA TYR A 231 -1.23 -15.77 11.99
C TYR A 231 0.03 -16.62 12.02
N VAL A 232 1.11 -16.17 11.38
CA VAL A 232 2.37 -16.89 11.30
C VAL A 232 3.50 -15.96 11.69
N GLU A 233 4.37 -16.41 12.57
CA GLU A 233 5.61 -15.70 12.87
C GLU A 233 6.83 -16.62 12.81
N THR A 234 7.99 -16.06 12.46
CA THR A 234 9.25 -16.79 12.54
C THR A 234 9.73 -16.86 13.98
N ILE A 235 10.36 -17.98 14.36
CA ILE A 235 10.99 -18.11 15.69
C ILE A 235 12.35 -17.41 15.70
N HIS A 236 13.08 -17.49 14.58
CA HIS A 236 14.35 -16.82 14.38
C HIS A 236 14.19 -15.61 13.46
N LYS A 237 15.21 -14.75 13.45
CA LYS A 237 15.23 -13.60 12.55
C LYS A 237 15.46 -14.11 11.12
N GLU A 238 14.53 -13.81 10.23
CA GLU A 238 14.59 -14.24 8.84
C GLU A 238 14.51 -13.08 7.86
N SER A 239 15.06 -13.31 6.67
CA SER A 239 14.81 -12.43 5.54
C SER A 239 13.35 -12.54 5.11
N LEU A 240 12.84 -11.51 4.44
CA LEU A 240 11.48 -11.58 3.90
C LEU A 240 11.34 -12.71 2.86
N TYR A 241 12.43 -12.97 2.12
CA TYR A 241 12.52 -14.01 1.11
C TYR A 241 12.37 -15.40 1.71
N ASP A 242 13.24 -15.75 2.68
CA ASP A 242 13.23 -17.07 3.32
C ASP A 242 11.87 -17.33 3.98
N PHE A 243 11.28 -16.31 4.60
CA PHE A 243 9.96 -16.42 5.21
C PHE A 243 8.85 -16.65 4.17
N ALA A 244 8.82 -15.88 3.08
CA ALA A 244 7.83 -16.06 2.03
C ALA A 244 7.94 -17.44 1.36
N GLN A 245 9.17 -17.90 1.11
CA GLN A 245 9.43 -19.23 0.57
C GLN A 245 8.92 -20.32 1.52
N ALA A 246 9.23 -20.22 2.82
CA ALA A 246 8.74 -21.16 3.82
C ALA A 246 7.20 -21.18 3.91
N LEU A 247 6.54 -20.03 3.79
CA LEU A 247 5.07 -19.95 3.75
C LEU A 247 4.48 -20.68 2.53
N ALA A 248 5.04 -20.44 1.34
CA ALA A 248 4.61 -21.08 0.10
C ALA A 248 4.81 -22.59 0.15
N ASP A 249 6.00 -23.04 0.56
CA ASP A 249 6.35 -24.47 0.63
C ASP A 249 5.57 -25.22 1.73
N TYR A 250 5.16 -24.51 2.80
CA TYR A 250 4.25 -25.06 3.81
C TYR A 250 2.81 -25.25 3.27
N GLY A 251 2.53 -24.72 2.08
CA GLY A 251 1.27 -24.87 1.36
C GLY A 251 0.29 -23.73 1.59
N PHE A 252 0.74 -22.56 2.07
CA PHE A 252 -0.09 -21.37 2.03
C PHE A 252 -0.21 -20.85 0.60
N THR A 253 -1.42 -20.47 0.23
CA THR A 253 -1.75 -20.00 -1.13
C THR A 253 -1.77 -18.49 -1.19
N ASP A 254 -2.24 -17.83 -0.13
CA ASP A 254 -2.16 -16.39 0.04
C ASP A 254 -1.42 -16.08 1.34
N ALA A 255 -0.52 -15.11 1.32
CA ALA A 255 0.08 -14.57 2.53
C ALA A 255 0.31 -13.06 2.42
N VAL A 256 -0.15 -12.33 3.44
CA VAL A 256 0.00 -10.88 3.58
C VAL A 256 0.95 -10.63 4.73
N TYR A 257 2.02 -9.88 4.48
CA TYR A 257 2.96 -9.50 5.53
C TYR A 257 2.24 -8.72 6.63
N LEU A 258 2.72 -8.82 7.86
CA LEU A 258 2.35 -7.94 8.97
C LEU A 258 3.62 -7.30 9.49
N THR A 259 3.52 -6.11 10.09
CA THR A 259 4.69 -5.42 10.65
C THR A 259 5.36 -6.33 11.69
N GLY A 260 6.53 -6.86 11.33
CA GLY A 260 7.31 -7.76 12.20
C GLY A 260 8.14 -7.02 13.25
N GLY A 261 9.13 -7.71 13.82
CA GLY A 261 10.00 -7.16 14.86
C GLY A 261 9.50 -7.39 16.29
N ASN A 262 8.51 -8.27 16.47
CA ASN A 262 8.10 -8.73 17.78
C ASN A 262 9.19 -9.60 18.45
N ASN A 263 9.11 -9.74 19.77
CA ASN A 263 10.11 -10.48 20.55
C ASN A 263 10.02 -12.00 20.42
N GLY A 264 9.22 -12.51 19.47
CA GLY A 264 9.07 -13.94 19.21
C GLY A 264 8.45 -14.71 20.38
N ASN A 265 7.40 -14.16 21.00
CA ASN A 265 6.57 -14.86 21.99
C ASN A 265 5.16 -14.24 22.04
N THR A 266 4.50 -14.11 20.89
CA THR A 266 3.21 -13.40 20.79
C THR A 266 2.18 -13.97 21.77
N PHE A 267 1.56 -13.09 22.54
CA PHE A 267 0.41 -13.43 23.37
C PHE A 267 -0.72 -14.01 22.54
N TYR A 268 -1.32 -15.08 23.06
CA TYR A 268 -2.57 -15.59 22.53
C TYR A 268 -3.40 -16.27 23.62
N ARG A 269 -4.69 -16.41 23.35
CA ARG A 269 -5.63 -17.17 24.16
C ARG A 269 -6.12 -18.40 23.40
N THR A 270 -5.95 -19.56 24.03
CA THR A 270 -6.44 -20.85 23.51
C THR A 270 -7.97 -20.94 23.58
N PRO A 271 -8.59 -21.90 22.87
CA PRO A 271 -10.04 -22.13 23.01
C PRO A 271 -10.50 -22.55 24.40
N SER A 272 -9.62 -23.10 25.24
CA SER A 272 -9.87 -23.37 26.66
C SER A 272 -9.63 -22.17 27.57
N ASP A 273 -9.56 -20.96 26.99
CA ASP A 273 -9.32 -19.68 27.66
C ASP A 273 -7.95 -19.54 28.35
N SER A 274 -7.05 -20.51 28.14
CA SER A 274 -5.69 -20.46 28.68
C SER A 274 -4.85 -19.41 27.96
N ILE A 275 -4.16 -18.57 28.73
CA ILE A 275 -3.29 -17.50 28.25
C ILE A 275 -1.89 -18.08 27.99
N CYS A 276 -1.32 -17.73 26.84
CA CYS A 276 0.02 -18.12 26.42
C CYS A 276 0.77 -16.90 25.87
N GLY A 277 2.11 -16.97 25.82
CA GLY A 277 2.96 -15.90 25.30
C GLY A 277 3.07 -14.67 26.21
N VAL A 278 3.51 -13.54 25.64
CA VAL A 278 3.75 -12.28 26.35
C VAL A 278 2.99 -11.15 25.67
N ALA A 279 2.32 -10.34 26.51
CA ALA A 279 1.61 -9.13 26.10
C ALA A 279 2.56 -7.93 25.97
N ASP A 280 3.41 -7.92 24.94
CA ASP A 280 4.45 -6.89 24.76
C ASP A 280 4.01 -5.63 23.98
N TRP A 281 2.73 -5.55 23.58
CA TRP A 281 2.16 -4.42 22.83
C TRP A 281 2.11 -3.08 23.59
N LYS A 282 2.37 -3.07 24.91
CA LYS A 282 2.29 -1.85 25.73
C LYS A 282 3.35 -0.81 25.40
N GLY A 283 4.48 -1.21 24.81
CA GLY A 283 5.55 -0.29 24.42
C GLY A 283 5.34 0.39 23.06
N TYR A 284 4.50 -0.19 22.18
CA TYR A 284 4.35 0.21 20.78
C TYR A 284 2.93 -0.08 20.28
N ALA A 285 1.97 0.79 20.63
CA ALA A 285 0.54 0.57 20.37
C ALA A 285 0.01 1.27 19.10
N ASP A 286 0.89 1.81 18.27
CA ASP A 286 0.53 2.75 17.19
C ASP A 286 -0.12 2.11 15.96
N ASN A 287 -0.09 0.79 15.82
CA ASN A 287 -0.56 0.06 14.64
C ASN A 287 -1.03 -1.38 14.96
N LEU A 288 -1.87 -1.56 15.97
CA LEU A 288 -2.30 -2.87 16.44
C LEU A 288 -3.45 -3.45 15.61
N LEU A 289 -3.30 -4.73 15.25
CA LEU A 289 -4.36 -5.62 14.81
C LEU A 289 -4.71 -6.55 15.97
N ILE A 290 -5.93 -6.38 16.51
CA ILE A 290 -6.38 -7.05 17.72
C ILE A 290 -7.46 -8.06 17.35
N PHE A 291 -7.19 -9.35 17.54
CA PHE A 291 -8.16 -10.41 17.31
C PHE A 291 -8.96 -10.66 18.58
N LYS A 292 -10.28 -10.53 18.47
CA LYS A 292 -11.21 -10.71 19.59
C LYS A 292 -12.19 -11.84 19.30
N LYS A 293 -12.55 -12.58 20.34
CA LYS A 293 -13.71 -13.48 20.30
C LYS A 293 -15.01 -12.69 20.53
N GLN A 294 -16.12 -13.18 19.97
CA GLN A 294 -17.45 -12.57 20.11
C GLN A 294 -18.12 -12.96 21.43
#